data_AF-A0A950YE85-F1
#
_entry.id   AF-A0A950YE85-F1
#
_cell.length_a   1.000
_cell.length_b   1.000
_cell.length_c   1.000
_cell.angle_alpha   90.00
_cell.angle_beta   90.00
_cell.angle_gamma   90.00
#
_symmetry.space_group_name_H-M   'P 1'
#
loop_
_entity.id
_entity.type
_entity.pdbx_description
1 polymer ?
#
loop_
_entity_poly.entity_id
_entity_poly.type
_entity_poly.pdbx_seq_one_letter_code
_entity_poly.pdbx_strand_id
1 'polypeptide(L)'
;MRITVLGKSPSWQDAGGACSGYLIEEDGFSLLLDCGNGVFSKLRGQLDYVDVDAVLISHLHADHFLDLVPYSYALTYAPRQQPVPVDRWPGTDSPARPELHVPTGGRETFR
;
A
#
# COMPACT_ATOMS: atom_id res chain seq x y z
N MET A 1 9.95 -17.57 -2.15
CA MET A 1 9.86 -16.19 -2.64
C MET A 1 9.13 -16.04 -3.99
N ARG A 2 8.19 -15.10 -4.09
CA ARG A 2 7.56 -14.57 -5.31
C ARG A 2 7.61 -13.05 -5.29
N ILE A 3 7.87 -12.41 -6.43
CA ILE A 3 7.84 -10.94 -6.58
C ILE A 3 6.88 -10.57 -7.70
N THR A 4 5.90 -9.72 -7.40
CA THR A 4 4.94 -9.18 -8.34
C THR A 4 5.20 -7.70 -8.55
N VAL A 5 5.47 -7.29 -9.79
CA VAL A 5 5.67 -5.89 -10.15
C VAL A 5 4.30 -5.20 -10.25
N LEU A 6 3.98 -4.36 -9.26
CA LEU A 6 2.77 -3.54 -9.30
C LEU A 6 3.03 -2.30 -10.15
N GLY A 7 4.18 -1.67 -9.98
CA GLY A 7 4.59 -0.52 -10.79
C GLY A 7 6.10 -0.40 -10.95
N LYS A 8 6.48 0.27 -12.03
CA LYS A 8 7.87 0.37 -12.53
C LYS A 8 8.14 1.67 -13.30
N SER A 9 7.18 2.59 -13.28
CA SER A 9 7.32 3.88 -13.95
C SER A 9 8.13 4.84 -13.06
N PRO A 10 8.76 5.89 -13.63
CA PRO A 10 9.55 6.85 -12.88
C PRO A 10 8.61 7.80 -12.11
N SER A 11 9.00 9.07 -11.91
CA SER A 11 8.24 10.08 -11.17
C SER A 11 6.82 10.38 -11.67
N TRP A 12 6.38 9.74 -12.76
CA TRP A 12 5.00 9.68 -13.24
C TRP A 12 4.71 8.28 -13.79
N GLN A 13 3.45 7.87 -13.73
CA GLN A 13 3.01 6.57 -14.21
C GLN A 13 2.80 6.55 -15.73
N ASP A 14 3.13 5.43 -16.36
CA ASP A 14 2.66 5.12 -17.71
C ASP A 14 1.12 5.06 -17.74
N ALA A 15 0.49 5.23 -18.92
CA ALA A 15 -0.95 5.03 -19.05
C ALA A 15 -1.33 3.58 -18.66
N GLY A 16 -2.21 3.43 -17.66
CA GLY A 16 -2.54 2.12 -17.06
C GLY A 16 -1.43 1.52 -16.18
N GLY A 17 -0.33 2.25 -16.00
CA GLY A 17 0.80 1.92 -15.15
C GLY A 17 0.63 2.37 -13.71
N ALA A 18 1.72 2.21 -12.95
CA ALA A 18 1.90 2.74 -11.61
C ALA A 18 3.39 3.07 -11.41
N CYS A 19 3.68 4.01 -10.51
CA CYS A 19 5.05 4.30 -10.08
C CYS A 19 5.63 3.17 -9.22
N SER A 20 6.80 3.36 -8.61
CA SER A 20 7.51 2.27 -7.89
C SER A 20 6.61 1.54 -6.89
N GLY A 21 6.53 0.21 -7.03
CA GLY A 21 5.78 -0.64 -6.11
C GLY A 21 5.87 -2.12 -6.47
N TYR A 22 6.15 -2.94 -5.46
CA TYR A 22 6.38 -4.38 -5.62
C TYR A 22 5.75 -5.13 -4.46
N LEU A 23 4.99 -6.18 -4.77
CA LEU A 23 4.51 -7.12 -3.75
C LEU A 23 5.47 -8.30 -3.70
N ILE A 24 6.05 -8.56 -2.52
CA ILE A 24 6.97 -9.65 -2.26
C ILE A 24 6.30 -10.62 -1.31
N GLU A 25 6.22 -11.89 -1.69
CA GLU A 25 5.52 -12.93 -0.93
C GLU A 25 6.46 -14.11 -0.67
N GLU A 26 6.58 -14.52 0.59
CA GLU A 26 7.41 -15.66 1.00
C GLU A 26 6.88 -16.29 2.29
N ASP A 27 6.72 -17.61 2.32
CA ASP A 27 6.34 -18.37 3.51
C ASP A 27 5.13 -17.83 4.30
N GLY A 28 4.13 -17.31 3.57
CA GLY A 28 2.91 -16.73 4.14
C GLY A 28 3.02 -15.26 4.55
N PHE A 29 4.18 -14.63 4.37
CA PHE A 29 4.42 -13.22 4.62
C PHE A 29 4.29 -12.39 3.33
N SER A 30 3.61 -11.24 3.42
CA SER A 30 3.37 -10.30 2.32
C SER A 30 3.96 -8.92 2.63
N LEU A 31 5.01 -8.55 1.90
CA LEU A 31 5.67 -7.25 1.98
C LEU A 31 5.33 -6.38 0.76
N LEU A 32 4.82 -5.18 1.00
CA LEU A 32 4.74 -4.14 -0.01
C LEU A 32 6.00 -3.26 0.02
N LEU A 33 6.86 -3.39 -0.98
CA LEU A 33 8.01 -2.52 -1.18
C LEU A 33 7.62 -1.35 -2.10
N ASP A 34 7.67 -0.14 -1.55
CA ASP A 34 7.13 1.10 -2.09
C ASP A 34 5.61 1.07 -2.37
N CYS A 35 4.98 2.24 -2.25
CA CYS A 35 3.57 2.45 -2.54
C CYS A 35 3.40 3.73 -3.36
N GLY A 36 4.02 3.75 -4.53
CA GLY A 36 3.90 4.83 -5.51
C GLY A 36 2.49 5.01 -6.05
N ASN A 37 2.23 6.17 -6.66
CA ASN A 37 0.91 6.46 -7.20
C ASN A 37 0.43 5.40 -8.22
N GLY A 38 -0.77 4.87 -8.00
CA GLY A 38 -1.38 3.78 -8.77
C GLY A 38 -1.07 2.36 -8.25
N VAL A 39 -0.11 2.19 -7.34
CA VAL A 39 0.27 0.89 -6.77
C VAL A 39 -0.88 0.29 -5.95
N PHE A 40 -1.58 1.09 -5.15
CA PHE A 40 -2.65 0.59 -4.29
C PHE A 40 -3.81 0.00 -5.11
N SER A 41 -4.13 0.62 -6.24
CA SER A 41 -5.14 0.08 -7.17
C SER A 41 -4.76 -1.30 -7.71
N LYS A 42 -3.47 -1.51 -8.03
CA LYS A 42 -2.97 -2.79 -8.55
C LYS A 42 -2.80 -3.85 -7.47
N LEU A 43 -2.36 -3.46 -6.26
CA LEU A 43 -2.26 -4.35 -5.09
C LEU A 43 -3.58 -5.07 -4.83
N ARG A 44 -4.69 -4.33 -4.86
CA ARG A 44 -6.07 -4.83 -4.68
C ARG A 44 -6.51 -5.91 -5.67
N GLY A 45 -5.80 -6.05 -6.79
CA GLY A 45 -6.00 -7.12 -7.76
C GLY A 45 -5.16 -8.37 -7.51
N GLN A 46 -4.21 -8.31 -6.57
CA GLN A 46 -3.29 -9.41 -6.23
C GLN A 46 -3.59 -9.98 -4.84
N LEU A 47 -3.90 -9.12 -3.87
CA LEU A 47 -4.08 -9.45 -2.45
C LEU A 47 -5.16 -8.53 -1.85
N ASP A 48 -5.91 -9.02 -0.86
CA ASP A 48 -6.76 -8.14 -0.05
C ASP A 48 -5.84 -7.23 0.78
N TYR A 49 -6.00 -5.92 0.71
CA TYR A 49 -5.02 -4.99 1.27
C TYR A 49 -4.88 -5.06 2.81
N VAL A 50 -5.80 -5.75 3.48
CA VAL A 50 -5.73 -6.04 4.92
C VAL A 50 -4.80 -7.21 5.25
N ASP A 51 -4.43 -8.02 4.26
CA ASP A 51 -3.55 -9.19 4.39
C ASP A 51 -2.07 -8.85 4.08
N VAL A 52 -1.73 -7.57 3.91
CA VAL A 52 -0.33 -7.13 3.86
C VAL A 52 0.21 -7.05 5.27
N ASP A 53 1.34 -7.71 5.52
CA ASP A 53 1.96 -7.75 6.84
C ASP A 53 2.83 -6.50 7.10
N ALA A 54 3.55 -6.05 6.07
CA ALA A 54 4.46 -4.91 6.18
C ALA A 54 4.52 -4.08 4.91
N VAL A 55 4.85 -2.80 5.08
CA VAL A 55 5.13 -1.85 4.02
C VAL A 55 6.52 -1.26 4.26
N LEU A 56 7.39 -1.36 3.26
CA LEU A 56 8.73 -0.78 3.27
C LEU A 56 8.83 0.33 2.23
N ILE A 57 9.11 1.55 2.66
CA ILE A 57 9.36 2.69 1.77
C ILE A 57 10.85 2.89 1.62
N SER A 58 11.33 2.83 0.39
CA SER A 58 12.76 2.95 0.08
C SER A 58 13.32 4.35 0.34
N HIS A 59 12.58 5.39 -0.06
CA HIS A 59 12.91 6.81 0.17
C HIS A 59 11.67 7.71 0.00
N LEU A 60 11.80 9.00 0.32
CA LEU A 60 10.67 9.94 0.42
C LEU A 60 10.47 10.79 -0.85
N HIS A 61 10.65 10.20 -2.03
CA HIS A 61 10.10 10.79 -3.25
C HIS A 61 8.64 10.37 -3.42
N ALA A 62 7.81 11.28 -3.92
CA ALA A 62 6.36 11.10 -3.96
C ALA A 62 5.91 9.85 -4.73
N ASP A 63 6.63 9.52 -5.81
CA ASP A 63 6.42 8.34 -6.64
C ASP A 63 6.72 7.00 -5.95
N HIS A 64 7.18 7.03 -4.69
CA HIS A 64 7.41 5.85 -3.86
C HIS A 64 6.42 5.70 -2.70
N PHE A 65 5.60 6.70 -2.38
CA PHE A 65 4.75 6.63 -1.16
C PHE A 65 3.36 7.26 -1.28
N LEU A 66 3.02 8.00 -2.35
CA LEU A 66 1.76 8.74 -2.39
C LEU A 66 0.51 7.87 -2.20
N ASP A 67 0.53 6.62 -2.65
CA ASP A 67 -0.61 5.70 -2.49
C ASP A 67 -0.76 5.16 -1.05
N LEU A 68 0.16 5.47 -0.12
CA LEU A 68 -0.07 5.24 1.31
C LEU A 68 -1.29 6.02 1.81
N VAL A 69 -1.61 7.16 1.22
CA VAL A 69 -2.77 7.98 1.61
C VAL A 69 -4.09 7.21 1.38
N PRO A 70 -4.46 6.83 0.13
CA PRO A 70 -5.67 6.04 -0.10
C PRO A 70 -5.63 4.66 0.57
N TYR A 71 -4.44 4.07 0.73
CA TYR A 71 -4.30 2.81 1.46
C TYR A 71 -4.68 2.96 2.95
N SER A 72 -4.17 3.99 3.63
CA SER A 72 -4.50 4.26 5.03
C SER A 72 -6.00 4.50 5.25
N TYR A 73 -6.66 5.18 4.31
CA TYR A 73 -8.11 5.36 4.35
C TYR A 73 -8.87 4.06 4.14
N ALA A 74 -8.42 3.20 3.22
CA ALA A 74 -9.05 1.90 3.02
C ALA A 74 -8.99 1.05 4.29
N LEU A 75 -7.82 0.99 4.96
CA LEU A 75 -7.67 0.31 6.26
C LEU A 75 -8.58 0.91 7.34
N THR A 76 -8.78 2.24 7.33
CA THR A 76 -9.58 2.93 8.36
C THR A 76 -11.08 2.73 8.17
N TYR A 77 -11.56 2.74 6.92
CA TYR A 77 -12.99 2.85 6.62
C TYR A 77 -13.64 1.55 6.15
N ALA A 78 -12.84 0.51 5.87
CA ALA A 78 -13.36 -0.80 5.48
C ALA A 78 -12.59 -1.94 6.17
N PRO A 79 -13.28 -3.00 6.64
CA PRO A 79 -12.66 -4.14 7.30
C PRO A 79 -11.87 -5.04 6.33
N ARG A 80 -12.08 -4.88 5.02
CA ARG A 80 -11.44 -5.61 3.92
C ARG A 80 -11.79 -4.99 2.57
N GLN A 81 -11.29 -5.54 1.46
CA GLN A 81 -11.69 -5.13 0.12
C GLN A 81 -13.19 -5.26 -0.15
N GLN A 82 -13.85 -4.12 -0.36
CA GLN A 82 -15.27 -3.99 -0.66
C GLN A 82 -15.58 -2.59 -1.24
N PRO A 83 -16.81 -2.33 -1.74
CA PRO A 83 -17.25 -0.97 -2.06
C PRO A 83 -17.14 -0.04 -0.83
N VAL A 84 -16.65 1.18 -1.03
CA VAL A 84 -16.38 2.13 0.07
C VAL A 84 -17.68 2.82 0.48
N PRO A 85 -18.09 2.78 1.76
CA PRO A 85 -19.23 3.53 2.26
C PRO A 85 -18.90 5.02 2.49
N VAL A 86 -19.92 5.87 2.58
CA VAL A 86 -19.76 7.31 2.89
C VAL A 86 -19.31 7.54 4.35
N ASP A 87 -19.59 6.58 5.23
CA ASP A 87 -19.18 6.55 6.64
C ASP A 87 -18.79 5.12 7.04
N ARG A 88 -17.96 4.97 8.08
CA ARG A 88 -17.30 3.72 8.52
C ARG A 88 -18.19 2.47 8.43
N TRP A 89 -17.65 1.39 7.89
CA TRP A 89 -18.35 0.10 7.83
C TRP A 89 -18.32 -0.64 9.19
N PRO A 90 -19.36 -1.43 9.54
CA PRO A 90 -19.30 -2.31 10.72
C PRO A 90 -18.08 -3.25 10.70
N GLY A 91 -17.38 -3.39 11.83
CA GLY A 91 -16.16 -4.22 11.92
C GLY A 91 -14.85 -3.45 11.65
N THR A 92 -14.90 -2.12 11.57
CA THR A 92 -13.72 -1.24 11.47
C THR A 92 -13.17 -0.79 12.83
N ASP A 93 -13.69 -1.33 13.94
CA ASP A 93 -13.25 -0.99 15.31
C ASP A 93 -11.81 -1.42 15.61
N SER A 94 -11.27 -2.36 14.83
CA SER A 94 -9.91 -2.87 14.93
C SER A 94 -9.35 -3.08 13.52
N PRO A 95 -8.97 -1.99 12.82
CA PRO A 95 -8.50 -2.09 11.45
C PRO A 95 -7.16 -2.81 11.38
N ALA A 96 -6.86 -3.44 10.24
CA ALA A 96 -5.55 -3.99 9.97
C ALA A 96 -4.47 -2.89 10.02
N ARG A 97 -3.29 -3.23 10.53
CA ARG A 97 -2.17 -2.31 10.75
C ARG A 97 -0.86 -2.96 10.30
N PRO A 98 -0.57 -2.96 8.99
CA PRO A 98 0.73 -3.42 8.50
C PRO A 98 1.87 -2.64 9.16
N GLU A 99 3.00 -3.30 9.41
CA GLU A 99 4.19 -2.63 9.92
C GLU A 99 4.75 -1.67 8.86
N LEU A 100 4.93 -0.39 9.22
CA LEU A 100 5.48 0.61 8.33
C LEU A 100 6.97 0.84 8.62
N HIS A 101 7.82 0.42 7.68
CA HIS A 101 9.25 0.68 7.64
C HIS A 101 9.54 1.82 6.66
N VAL A 102 10.22 2.85 7.15
CA VAL A 102 10.57 4.05 6.38
C VAL A 102 12.02 4.43 6.69
N PRO A 103 12.68 5.24 5.85
CA PRO A 103 14.03 5.73 6.15
C PRO A 103 14.06 6.51 7.47
N THR A 104 15.25 6.63 8.07
CA THR A 104 15.46 7.45 9.27
C THR A 104 14.89 8.85 9.08
N GLY A 105 14.08 9.31 10.05
CA GLY A 105 13.37 10.60 9.98
C GLY A 105 12.06 10.57 9.19
N GLY A 106 11.83 9.57 8.32
CA GLY A 106 10.64 9.52 7.47
C GLY A 106 9.31 9.34 8.20
N ARG A 107 9.32 8.87 9.46
CA ARG A 107 8.11 8.80 10.28
C ARG A 107 7.50 10.18 10.54
N GLU A 108 8.29 11.25 10.51
CA GLU A 108 7.78 12.62 10.71
C GLU A 108 6.95 13.10 9.51
N THR A 109 7.17 12.53 8.33
CA THR A 109 6.41 12.85 7.11
C THR A 109 4.99 12.28 7.12
N PHE A 110 4.74 11.23 7.92
CA PHE A 110 3.46 10.50 7.93
C PHE A 110 2.65 10.69 9.22
N ARG A 111 2.99 11.70 10.04
CA ARG A 111 2.28 12.04 11.28
C ARG A 111 1.16 13.03 11.06
#